data_AF-A0A8H3IDA6-F1
#
_entry.id   AF-A0A8H3IDA6-F1
#
_cell.length_a   1.000
_cell.length_b   1.000
_cell.length_c   1.000
_cell.angle_alpha   90.00
_cell.angle_beta   90.00
_cell.angle_gamma   90.00
#
_symmetry.space_group_name_H-M   'P 1'
#
loop_
_entity.id
_entity.type
_entity.pdbx_description
1 polymer ?
#
loop_
_entity_poly.entity_id
_entity_poly.type
_entity_poly.pdbx_seq_one_letter_code
_entity_poly.pdbx_strand_id
1 'polypeptide(L)'
;MAVGKMSNDVKPYSLQKGIRSALQDLLRSADDLVPEEVRNHLRGMSFESESHGDDIGLPCPLKETEAVTALKAVEASTVAANTDLRFGMDKRDIKLSIERATCFLFAAYLSTVDGMAKGDPNAKSKLKGGLRKTLRLVKAHIPKVDTDLLKAQSILYRRLAANLYQTRTPGEYFHLHGSLEATTSLNMIGLEGHRPDVTEYHECVNLIESHMKKFSTAELEEMNAKHRQAGVTCLKYEDFKKTNYGRSKMDLPPWTLDNLETSTPPVTFPARDCTNDRPQPLAGIRVLELCRIIAGPVNGRTLAEYGADVMKVTAPHLSDVPFF
;
A
#
# COMPACT_ATOMS: atom_id res chain seq x y z
N MET A 1 -33.16 9.29 -45.69
CA MET A 1 -32.16 9.89 -44.77
C MET A 1 -31.24 8.77 -44.32
N ALA A 2 -29.97 8.83 -44.73
CA ALA A 2 -28.99 7.81 -44.42
C ALA A 2 -28.58 7.92 -42.94
N VAL A 3 -28.71 6.81 -42.21
CA VAL A 3 -28.10 6.64 -40.90
C VAL A 3 -26.60 6.53 -41.12
N GLY A 4 -25.86 7.57 -40.75
CA GLY A 4 -24.41 7.60 -40.85
C GLY A 4 -23.80 6.46 -40.03
N LYS A 5 -23.03 5.60 -40.70
CA LYS A 5 -22.14 4.65 -40.03
C LYS A 5 -21.11 5.47 -39.25
N MET A 6 -21.22 5.50 -37.92
CA MET A 6 -20.08 5.89 -37.09
C MET A 6 -18.97 4.88 -37.37
N SER A 7 -17.86 5.35 -37.93
CA SER A 7 -16.65 4.57 -38.09
C SER A 7 -16.10 4.25 -36.69
N ASN A 8 -16.27 3.01 -36.24
CA ASN A 8 -15.65 2.48 -35.03
C ASN A 8 -14.15 2.21 -35.26
N ASP A 9 -13.40 3.23 -35.66
CA ASP A 9 -11.93 3.17 -35.78
C ASP A 9 -11.28 3.51 -34.43
N VAL A 10 -11.82 2.95 -33.34
CA VAL A 10 -11.21 3.03 -32.02
C VAL A 10 -10.07 2.03 -32.02
N LYS A 11 -8.84 2.54 -32.10
CA LYS A 11 -7.65 1.69 -31.95
C LYS A 11 -7.75 0.91 -30.64
N PRO A 12 -7.48 -0.40 -30.64
CA PRO A 12 -7.52 -1.19 -29.41
C PRO A 12 -6.53 -0.59 -28.39
N TYR A 13 -6.92 -0.62 -27.12
CA TYR A 13 -6.06 -0.21 -26.03
C TYR A 13 -4.83 -1.13 -25.97
N SER A 14 -3.68 -0.58 -25.61
CA SER A 14 -2.43 -1.32 -25.43
C SER A 14 -1.90 -1.05 -24.03
N LEU A 15 -1.85 -2.08 -23.21
CA LEU A 15 -1.36 -1.99 -21.84
C LEU A 15 0.10 -1.54 -21.79
N GLN A 16 0.95 -2.10 -22.65
CA GLN A 16 2.36 -1.71 -22.74
C GLN A 16 2.54 -0.27 -23.18
N LYS A 17 1.72 0.22 -24.13
CA LYS A 17 1.75 1.64 -24.51
C LYS A 17 1.30 2.51 -23.33
N GLY A 18 0.28 2.08 -22.59
CA GLY A 18 -0.17 2.71 -21.35
C GLY A 18 0.94 2.82 -20.31
N ILE A 19 1.66 1.74 -20.04
CA ILE A 19 2.81 1.70 -19.13
C ILE A 19 3.91 2.68 -19.57
N ARG A 20 4.29 2.66 -20.84
CA ARG A 20 5.32 3.58 -21.37
C ARG A 20 4.89 5.04 -21.25
N SER A 21 3.62 5.34 -21.52
CA SER A 21 3.06 6.69 -21.33
C SER A 21 3.10 7.10 -19.86
N ALA A 22 2.67 6.22 -18.95
CA ALA A 22 2.68 6.49 -17.51
C ALA A 22 4.10 6.74 -17.00
N LEU A 23 5.09 5.95 -17.44
CA LEU A 23 6.49 6.16 -17.09
C LEU A 23 7.02 7.49 -17.64
N GLN A 24 6.68 7.86 -18.88
CA GLN A 24 7.09 9.14 -19.45
C GLN A 24 6.47 10.32 -18.68
N ASP A 25 5.18 10.25 -18.36
CA ASP A 25 4.49 11.28 -17.57
C ASP A 25 5.07 11.39 -16.16
N LEU A 26 5.39 10.25 -15.55
CA LEU A 26 6.03 10.16 -14.24
C LEU A 26 7.40 10.84 -14.24
N LEU A 27 8.27 10.50 -15.20
CA LEU A 27 9.62 11.08 -15.32
C LEU A 27 9.59 12.57 -15.64
N ARG A 28 8.64 13.01 -16.47
CA ARG A 28 8.43 14.45 -16.71
C ARG A 28 8.01 15.19 -15.45
N SER A 29 7.17 14.57 -14.62
CA SER A 29 6.66 15.19 -13.39
C SER A 29 7.68 15.15 -12.25
N ALA A 30 8.57 14.16 -12.24
CA ALA A 30 9.59 13.97 -11.22
C ALA A 30 11.00 14.35 -11.70
N ASP A 31 11.10 15.20 -12.74
CA ASP A 31 12.31 15.38 -13.57
C ASP A 31 13.61 15.42 -12.75
N ASP A 32 13.89 16.49 -12.02
CA ASP A 32 15.14 16.63 -11.24
C ASP A 32 15.23 15.72 -10.02
N LEU A 33 14.18 14.96 -9.70
CA LEU A 33 14.10 14.11 -8.51
C LEU A 33 14.54 12.67 -8.76
N VAL A 34 14.80 12.29 -10.01
CA VAL A 34 15.34 10.97 -10.38
C VAL A 34 16.83 11.11 -10.72
N PRO A 35 17.77 10.59 -9.92
CA PRO A 35 19.19 10.71 -10.22
C PRO A 35 19.57 10.13 -11.59
N GLU A 36 20.63 10.66 -12.22
CA GLU A 36 21.03 10.24 -13.57
C GLU A 36 21.45 8.76 -13.61
N GLU A 37 22.05 8.27 -12.53
CA GLU A 37 22.41 6.86 -12.33
C GLU A 37 21.18 5.95 -12.41
N VAL A 38 20.03 6.41 -11.88
CA VAL A 38 18.74 5.71 -11.96
C VAL A 38 18.17 5.82 -13.38
N ARG A 39 18.24 7.01 -14.00
CA ARG A 39 17.74 7.22 -15.37
C ARG A 39 18.44 6.34 -16.41
N ASN A 40 19.74 6.09 -16.24
CA ASN A 40 20.51 5.26 -17.16
C ASN A 40 19.96 3.84 -17.28
N HIS A 41 19.49 3.25 -16.18
CA HIS A 41 18.90 1.91 -16.16
C HIS A 41 17.49 1.84 -16.74
N LEU A 42 16.74 2.94 -16.76
CA LEU A 42 15.38 2.97 -17.34
C LEU A 42 15.38 2.78 -18.87
N ARG A 43 16.43 3.21 -19.57
CA ARG A 43 16.48 3.18 -21.05
C ARG A 43 16.56 1.76 -21.64
N GLY A 44 17.08 0.80 -20.88
CA GLY A 44 17.32 -0.59 -21.32
C GLY A 44 16.29 -1.61 -20.84
N MET A 45 15.23 -1.15 -20.16
CA MET A 45 14.27 -2.02 -19.48
C MET A 45 13.19 -2.56 -20.42
N SER A 46 12.80 -3.83 -20.22
CA SER A 46 11.64 -4.42 -20.87
C SER A 46 10.49 -4.69 -19.89
N PHE A 47 9.27 -4.62 -20.42
CA PHE A 47 8.05 -5.00 -19.72
C PHE A 47 7.55 -6.32 -20.30
N GLU A 48 7.36 -7.31 -19.45
CA GLU A 48 6.97 -8.66 -19.81
C GLU A 48 5.60 -8.99 -19.21
N SER A 49 4.79 -9.69 -19.98
CA SER A 49 3.47 -10.19 -19.59
C SER A 49 3.44 -11.67 -19.91
N GLU A 50 3.23 -12.50 -18.89
CA GLU A 50 3.24 -13.96 -19.02
C GLU A 50 1.84 -14.50 -19.38
N SER A 51 0.78 -13.77 -19.04
CA SER A 51 -0.57 -14.33 -18.99
C SER A 51 -1.60 -13.58 -19.84
N HIS A 52 -1.43 -12.28 -20.06
CA HIS A 52 -2.42 -11.44 -20.74
C HIS A 52 -1.87 -10.72 -21.98
N GLY A 53 -0.59 -10.89 -22.31
CA GLY A 53 0.04 -10.16 -23.41
C GLY A 53 -0.13 -8.64 -23.22
N ASP A 54 -0.82 -7.98 -24.14
CA ASP A 54 -1.09 -6.54 -24.12
C ASP A 54 -2.52 -6.18 -23.65
N ASP A 55 -3.31 -7.17 -23.21
CA ASP A 55 -4.67 -6.99 -22.72
C ASP A 55 -4.71 -6.54 -21.25
N ILE A 56 -5.83 -5.93 -20.85
CA ILE A 56 -6.06 -5.46 -19.48
C ILE A 56 -6.34 -6.65 -18.56
N GLY A 57 -5.39 -6.98 -17.68
CA GLY A 57 -5.56 -8.05 -16.67
C GLY A 57 -6.41 -7.65 -15.46
N LEU A 58 -6.39 -6.37 -15.05
CA LEU A 58 -7.20 -5.84 -13.96
C LEU A 58 -8.12 -4.72 -14.49
N PRO A 59 -9.43 -4.98 -14.67
CA PRO A 59 -10.35 -3.97 -15.19
C PRO A 59 -10.65 -2.92 -14.11
N CYS A 60 -9.82 -1.88 -14.05
CA CYS A 60 -9.99 -0.74 -13.17
C CYS A 60 -10.12 0.55 -14.02
N PRO A 61 -11.06 1.47 -13.70
CA PRO A 61 -11.13 2.76 -14.39
C PRO A 61 -9.90 3.64 -14.11
N LEU A 62 -9.20 3.37 -13.01
CA LEU A 62 -7.92 3.97 -12.69
C LEU A 62 -6.83 3.07 -13.31
N LYS A 63 -5.92 3.65 -14.09
CA LYS A 63 -4.82 2.94 -14.78
C LYS A 63 -3.73 2.45 -13.80
N GLU A 64 -4.15 1.67 -12.81
CA GLU A 64 -3.36 1.27 -11.66
C GLU A 64 -2.21 0.34 -12.07
N THR A 65 -2.46 -0.60 -12.98
CA THR A 65 -1.44 -1.49 -13.54
C THR A 65 -0.33 -0.68 -14.22
N GLU A 66 -0.69 0.29 -15.03
CA GLU A 66 0.25 1.15 -15.75
C GLU A 66 1.05 2.02 -14.78
N ALA A 67 0.37 2.65 -13.83
CA ALA A 67 0.99 3.52 -12.84
C ALA A 67 1.93 2.75 -11.90
N VAL A 68 1.50 1.59 -11.37
CA VAL A 68 2.34 0.78 -10.48
C VAL A 68 3.52 0.19 -11.22
N THR A 69 3.36 -0.24 -12.47
CA THR A 69 4.47 -0.76 -13.28
C THR A 69 5.49 0.34 -13.59
N ALA A 70 5.04 1.57 -13.87
CA ALA A 70 5.93 2.72 -14.04
C ALA A 70 6.71 3.05 -12.74
N LEU A 71 6.07 3.00 -11.57
CA LEU A 71 6.75 3.16 -10.28
C LEU A 71 7.75 2.03 -10.01
N LYS A 72 7.39 0.78 -10.31
CA LYS A 72 8.29 -0.38 -10.21
C LYS A 72 9.50 -0.27 -11.15
N ALA A 73 9.38 0.42 -12.28
CA ALA A 73 10.52 0.75 -13.14
C ALA A 73 11.51 1.68 -12.46
N VAL A 74 11.02 2.75 -11.82
CA VAL A 74 11.89 3.66 -11.05
C VAL A 74 12.57 2.91 -9.89
N GLU A 75 11.83 2.05 -9.17
CA GLU A 75 12.36 1.21 -8.11
C GLU A 75 13.44 0.25 -8.62
N ALA A 76 13.17 -0.52 -9.68
CA ALA A 76 14.13 -1.46 -10.25
C ALA A 76 15.42 -0.78 -10.72
N SER A 77 15.30 0.39 -11.35
CA SER A 77 16.46 1.19 -11.75
C SER A 77 17.23 1.77 -10.56
N THR A 78 16.55 2.11 -9.47
CA THR A 78 17.19 2.55 -8.22
C THR A 78 17.99 1.42 -7.59
N VAL A 79 17.43 0.20 -7.59
CA VAL A 79 18.12 -1.02 -7.13
C VAL A 79 19.33 -1.32 -8.01
N ALA A 80 19.20 -1.16 -9.33
CA ALA A 80 20.31 -1.33 -10.27
C ALA A 80 21.45 -0.34 -10.01
N ALA A 81 21.15 0.94 -9.82
CA ALA A 81 22.13 1.97 -9.47
C ALA A 81 22.84 1.67 -8.12
N ASN A 82 22.10 1.25 -7.10
CA ASN A 82 22.69 0.82 -5.82
C ASN A 82 23.58 -0.42 -5.97
N THR A 83 23.21 -1.32 -6.89
CA THR A 83 24.01 -2.52 -7.19
C THR A 83 25.31 -2.14 -7.90
N ASP A 84 25.27 -1.17 -8.82
CA ASP A 84 26.47 -0.63 -9.46
C ASP A 84 27.39 0.05 -8.46
N LEU A 85 26.83 0.86 -7.56
CA LEU A 85 27.57 1.53 -6.51
C LEU A 85 28.32 0.53 -5.61
N ARG A 86 27.71 -0.63 -5.34
CA ARG A 86 28.28 -1.63 -4.45
C ARG A 86 29.23 -2.62 -5.11
N PHE A 87 28.94 -3.04 -6.34
CA PHE A 87 29.65 -4.14 -7.00
C PHE A 87 30.35 -3.74 -8.30
N GLY A 88 30.29 -2.46 -8.67
CA GLY A 88 30.79 -1.94 -9.94
C GLY A 88 29.70 -1.92 -11.02
N MET A 89 29.88 -1.02 -11.98
CA MET A 89 28.99 -0.88 -13.13
C MET A 89 29.02 -2.13 -14.00
N ASP A 90 27.84 -2.58 -14.40
CA ASP A 90 27.70 -3.69 -15.35
C ASP A 90 26.49 -3.47 -16.26
N LYS A 91 26.46 -4.14 -17.42
CA LYS A 91 25.28 -4.18 -18.27
C LYS A 91 24.23 -5.07 -17.62
N ARG A 92 23.08 -4.48 -17.28
CA ARG A 92 21.96 -5.19 -16.62
C ARG A 92 20.82 -5.42 -17.61
N ASP A 93 20.35 -6.66 -17.68
CA ASP A 93 19.10 -7.03 -18.35
C ASP A 93 17.96 -6.91 -17.34
N ILE A 94 17.22 -5.79 -17.37
CA ILE A 94 16.16 -5.48 -16.40
C ILE A 94 14.79 -5.77 -17.02
N LYS A 95 14.10 -6.76 -16.46
CA LYS A 95 12.80 -7.25 -16.91
C LYS A 95 11.76 -7.06 -15.82
N LEU A 96 10.69 -6.35 -16.14
CA LEU A 96 9.56 -6.15 -15.23
C LEU A 96 8.37 -7.00 -15.66
N SER A 97 7.92 -7.89 -14.77
CA SER A 97 6.63 -8.56 -14.93
C SER A 97 5.50 -7.61 -14.57
N ILE A 98 4.59 -7.39 -15.52
CA ILE A 98 3.40 -6.57 -15.35
C ILE A 98 2.48 -7.18 -14.29
N GLU A 99 2.28 -8.50 -14.31
CA GLU A 99 1.44 -9.19 -13.33
C GLU A 99 1.99 -9.09 -11.92
N ARG A 100 3.30 -9.23 -11.73
CA ARG A 100 3.92 -9.06 -10.40
C ARG A 100 3.80 -7.62 -9.91
N ALA A 101 3.94 -6.64 -10.79
CA ALA A 101 3.70 -5.24 -10.47
C ALA A 101 2.23 -5.00 -10.06
N THR A 102 1.27 -5.59 -10.77
CA THR A 102 -0.15 -5.53 -10.40
C THR A 102 -0.42 -6.23 -9.06
N CYS A 103 0.15 -7.41 -8.84
CA CYS A 103 0.04 -8.15 -7.57
C CYS A 103 0.56 -7.35 -6.37
N PHE A 104 1.51 -6.43 -6.57
CA PHE A 104 1.99 -5.55 -5.50
C PHE A 104 0.86 -4.70 -4.90
N LEU A 105 -0.14 -4.29 -5.69
CA LEU A 105 -1.33 -3.56 -5.20
C LEU A 105 -2.16 -4.39 -4.21
N PHE A 106 -2.06 -5.72 -4.30
CA PHE A 106 -2.75 -6.67 -3.45
C PHE A 106 -1.84 -7.32 -2.42
N ALA A 107 -0.61 -6.83 -2.24
CA ALA A 107 0.39 -7.49 -1.40
C ALA A 107 -0.09 -7.73 0.04
N ALA A 108 -0.92 -6.85 0.61
CA ALA A 108 -1.54 -7.03 1.92
C ALA A 108 -2.46 -8.26 2.05
N TYR A 109 -2.99 -8.75 0.92
CA TYR A 109 -3.84 -9.94 0.85
C TYR A 109 -3.06 -11.19 0.44
N LEU A 110 -1.97 -11.01 -0.29
CA LEU A 110 -1.12 -12.09 -0.80
C LEU A 110 0.03 -12.45 0.15
N SER A 111 0.42 -11.54 1.04
CA SER A 111 1.50 -11.77 2.00
C SER A 111 1.14 -12.91 2.96
N THR A 112 2.15 -13.72 3.28
CA THR A 112 2.01 -14.83 4.21
C THR A 112 3.00 -14.69 5.36
N VAL A 113 2.64 -15.23 6.52
CA VAL A 113 3.53 -15.37 7.67
C VAL A 113 3.86 -16.84 7.82
N ASP A 114 5.11 -17.23 7.56
CA ASP A 114 5.53 -18.64 7.56
C ASP A 114 4.66 -19.53 6.63
N GLY A 115 4.36 -19.02 5.44
CA GLY A 115 3.49 -19.67 4.45
C GLY A 115 1.98 -19.58 4.74
N MET A 116 1.56 -18.99 5.86
CA MET A 116 0.16 -18.86 6.25
C MET A 116 -0.43 -17.52 5.79
N ALA A 117 -1.50 -17.58 4.99
CA ALA A 117 -2.21 -16.38 4.52
C ALA A 117 -3.01 -15.70 5.64
N LYS A 118 -3.50 -14.48 5.38
CA LYS A 118 -4.26 -13.65 6.34
C LYS A 118 -5.45 -14.35 7.02
N GLY A 119 -6.14 -15.23 6.30
CA GLY A 119 -7.30 -15.97 6.80
C GLY A 119 -6.96 -17.24 7.59
N ASP A 120 -5.69 -17.65 7.64
CA ASP A 120 -5.30 -18.91 8.29
C ASP A 120 -5.41 -18.76 9.83
N PRO A 121 -6.14 -19.66 10.52
CA PRO A 121 -6.31 -19.60 11.97
C PRO A 121 -4.98 -19.72 12.75
N ASN A 122 -3.94 -20.26 12.13
CA ASN A 122 -2.63 -20.46 12.72
C ASN A 122 -1.64 -19.33 12.41
N ALA A 123 -1.93 -18.41 11.48
CA ALA A 123 -0.97 -17.36 11.11
C ALA A 123 -0.51 -16.53 12.31
N LYS A 124 -1.43 -16.21 13.24
CA LYS A 124 -1.11 -15.47 14.47
C LYS A 124 -0.17 -16.23 15.41
N SER A 125 -0.12 -17.57 15.34
CA SER A 125 0.78 -18.37 16.19
C SER A 125 2.26 -18.21 15.82
N LYS A 126 2.54 -17.72 14.62
CA LYS A 126 3.89 -17.53 14.09
C LYS A 126 4.51 -16.19 14.50
N LEU A 127 3.70 -15.30 15.08
CA LEU A 127 4.16 -13.99 15.54
C LEU A 127 4.92 -14.16 16.84
N LYS A 128 6.17 -13.70 16.85
CA LYS A 128 6.98 -13.65 18.06
C LYS A 128 6.49 -12.51 18.95
N GLY A 129 6.00 -12.84 20.14
CA GLY A 129 5.71 -11.85 21.16
C GLY A 129 5.27 -12.50 22.47
N GLY A 130 5.35 -11.69 23.51
CA GLY A 130 5.43 -12.14 24.89
C GLY A 130 6.81 -11.80 25.42
N LEU A 131 6.86 -11.18 26.61
CA LEU A 131 8.09 -11.15 27.38
C LEU A 131 8.63 -12.58 27.41
N ARG A 132 9.87 -12.80 26.92
CA ARG A 132 10.68 -13.89 27.45
C ARG A 132 10.70 -13.66 28.95
N LYS A 133 9.81 -14.34 29.70
CA LYS A 133 9.95 -14.45 31.14
C LYS A 133 11.31 -15.08 31.31
N THR A 134 12.28 -14.30 31.75
CA THR A 134 13.64 -14.72 32.08
C THR A 134 13.63 -15.61 33.34
N LEU A 135 12.73 -16.59 33.37
CA LEU A 135 12.73 -17.73 34.26
C LEU A 135 12.63 -18.98 33.39
N ARG A 136 13.80 -19.53 33.06
CA ARG A 136 13.98 -20.98 32.91
C ARG A 136 13.33 -21.63 34.13
N LEU A 137 12.07 -22.06 34.04
CA LEU A 137 11.45 -23.10 34.87
C LEU A 137 9.96 -23.31 34.62
N VAL A 138 9.27 -22.50 33.82
CA VAL A 138 7.87 -22.78 33.48
C VAL A 138 7.72 -22.99 32.00
N LYS A 139 7.47 -24.24 31.62
CA LYS A 139 6.99 -24.72 30.31
C LYS A 139 5.53 -24.24 30.08
N ALA A 140 5.22 -23.00 30.47
CA ALA A 140 3.91 -22.40 30.28
C ALA A 140 3.81 -21.92 28.84
N HIS A 141 2.73 -22.31 28.18
CA HIS A 141 2.26 -21.78 26.90
C HIS A 141 2.62 -20.29 26.76
N ILE A 142 3.41 -19.96 25.74
CA ILE A 142 3.58 -18.57 25.31
C ILE A 142 2.17 -18.08 24.92
N PRO A 143 1.62 -17.02 25.55
CA PRO A 143 0.31 -16.52 25.15
C PRO A 143 0.34 -16.13 23.69
N LYS A 144 -0.72 -16.47 22.94
CA LYS A 144 -0.92 -15.95 21.58
C LYS A 144 -0.80 -14.43 21.64
N VAL A 145 0.05 -13.83 20.81
CA VAL A 145 0.12 -12.38 20.68
C VAL A 145 -1.13 -11.93 19.96
N ASP A 146 -2.09 -11.39 20.70
CA ASP A 146 -3.18 -10.67 20.05
C ASP A 146 -2.66 -9.29 19.64
N THR A 147 -2.54 -9.06 18.34
CA THR A 147 -2.13 -7.76 17.80
C THR A 147 -3.33 -6.86 17.53
N ASP A 148 -4.55 -7.39 17.45
CA ASP A 148 -5.77 -6.61 17.23
C ASP A 148 -6.43 -6.25 18.57
N LEU A 149 -5.71 -5.49 19.40
CA LEU A 149 -6.07 -5.22 20.81
C LEU A 149 -7.45 -4.57 20.96
N LEU A 150 -7.86 -3.78 19.95
CA LEU A 150 -9.12 -3.06 19.91
C LEU A 150 -10.16 -3.77 19.02
N LYS A 151 -9.86 -5.00 18.59
CA LYS A 151 -10.77 -5.88 17.86
C LYS A 151 -11.32 -5.26 16.57
N ALA A 152 -10.58 -4.36 15.92
CA ALA A 152 -11.06 -3.68 14.71
C ALA A 152 -11.24 -4.66 13.54
N GLN A 153 -10.49 -5.76 13.52
CA GLN A 153 -10.54 -6.79 12.49
C GLN A 153 -11.35 -8.02 12.92
N SER A 154 -11.98 -8.01 14.09
CA SER A 154 -12.55 -9.22 14.71
C SER A 154 -13.78 -9.78 14.00
N ILE A 155 -14.62 -8.91 13.43
CA ILE A 155 -15.87 -9.29 12.75
C ILE A 155 -16.10 -8.40 11.52
N LEU A 156 -16.90 -8.89 10.57
CA LEU A 156 -17.16 -8.20 9.31
C LEU A 156 -17.77 -6.81 9.52
N TYR A 157 -18.75 -6.68 10.42
CA TYR A 157 -19.37 -5.42 10.81
C TYR A 157 -18.34 -4.33 11.18
N ARG A 158 -17.34 -4.67 12.01
CA ARG A 158 -16.29 -3.73 12.44
C ARG A 158 -15.30 -3.42 11.32
N ARG A 159 -14.98 -4.40 10.47
CA ARG A 159 -14.13 -4.18 9.29
C ARG A 159 -14.79 -3.25 8.28
N LEU A 160 -16.11 -3.32 8.13
CA LEU A 160 -16.88 -2.46 7.23
C LEU A 160 -17.09 -1.04 7.77
N ALA A 161 -16.65 -0.73 8.99
CA ALA A 161 -16.50 0.65 9.43
C ALA A 161 -15.41 1.42 8.64
N ALA A 162 -14.67 0.76 7.74
CA ALA A 162 -13.78 1.35 6.75
C ALA A 162 -14.31 1.07 5.33
N ASN A 163 -15.30 1.84 4.86
CA ASN A 163 -15.95 1.64 3.56
C ASN A 163 -16.69 2.91 3.06
N LEU A 164 -17.04 2.92 1.78
CA LEU A 164 -17.79 3.98 1.12
C LEU A 164 -19.29 3.79 1.32
N TYR A 165 -19.97 4.83 1.81
CA TYR A 165 -21.40 4.82 2.06
C TYR A 165 -22.07 6.05 1.48
N GLN A 166 -23.26 5.87 0.89
CA GLN A 166 -24.08 6.99 0.46
C GLN A 166 -24.57 7.78 1.68
N THR A 167 -24.56 9.10 1.56
CA THR A 167 -25.02 10.02 2.63
C THR A 167 -26.48 10.42 2.42
N ARG A 168 -26.99 11.36 3.23
CA ARG A 168 -28.36 11.90 3.11
C ARG A 168 -28.64 12.46 1.70
N THR A 169 -27.62 13.02 1.04
CA THR A 169 -27.73 13.56 -0.30
C THR A 169 -27.47 12.45 -1.34
N PRO A 170 -28.44 12.10 -2.20
CA PRO A 170 -28.24 11.08 -3.23
C PRO A 170 -27.07 11.42 -4.16
N GLY A 171 -26.20 10.44 -4.38
CA GLY A 171 -25.00 10.58 -5.21
C GLY A 171 -23.77 11.15 -4.48
N GLU A 172 -23.92 11.61 -3.23
CA GLU A 172 -22.78 11.95 -2.36
C GLU A 172 -22.41 10.76 -1.48
N TYR A 173 -21.10 10.48 -1.42
CA TYR A 173 -20.56 9.39 -0.64
C TYR A 173 -19.52 9.89 0.36
N PHE A 174 -19.43 9.19 1.47
CA PHE A 174 -18.43 9.42 2.50
C PHE A 174 -17.71 8.12 2.80
N HIS A 175 -16.38 8.16 2.84
CA HIS A 175 -15.57 7.06 3.33
C HIS A 175 -15.57 7.11 4.85
N LEU A 176 -16.40 6.29 5.50
CA LEU A 176 -16.25 6.05 6.93
C LEU A 176 -14.94 5.29 7.14
N HIS A 177 -14.16 5.63 8.17
CA HIS A 177 -12.88 4.98 8.43
C HIS A 177 -12.73 4.57 9.90
N GLY A 178 -12.79 3.26 10.17
CA GLY A 178 -12.68 2.68 11.50
C GLY A 178 -11.25 2.51 12.03
N SER A 179 -10.22 2.72 11.20
CA SER A 179 -8.81 2.58 11.59
C SER A 179 -8.54 1.25 12.33
N LEU A 180 -7.74 1.28 13.40
CA LEU A 180 -7.54 0.18 14.34
C LEU A 180 -8.49 0.26 15.55
N GLU A 181 -9.51 1.12 15.52
CA GLU A 181 -10.48 1.34 16.59
C GLU A 181 -11.84 1.71 15.97
N ALA A 182 -12.62 0.70 15.56
CA ALA A 182 -13.85 0.93 14.81
C ALA A 182 -15.00 1.52 15.66
N THR A 183 -14.92 1.44 16.99
CA THR A 183 -16.03 1.80 17.89
C THR A 183 -16.34 3.28 17.79
N THR A 184 -15.33 4.14 17.77
CA THR A 184 -15.54 5.59 17.71
C THR A 184 -16.29 5.99 16.45
N SER A 185 -15.87 5.48 15.28
CA SER A 185 -16.53 5.77 14.00
C SER A 185 -17.96 5.23 13.93
N LEU A 186 -18.23 4.06 14.49
CA LEU A 186 -19.59 3.50 14.55
C LEU A 186 -20.50 4.27 15.52
N ASN A 187 -20.02 4.56 16.72
CA ASN A 187 -20.75 5.34 17.72
C ASN A 187 -21.06 6.76 17.21
N MET A 188 -20.14 7.36 16.46
CA MET A 188 -20.30 8.68 15.84
C MET A 188 -21.58 8.76 14.98
N ILE A 189 -21.91 7.68 14.26
CA ILE A 189 -23.11 7.61 13.41
C ILE A 189 -24.32 6.97 14.12
N GLY A 190 -24.23 6.81 15.44
CA GLY A 190 -25.31 6.28 16.29
C GLY A 190 -25.46 4.76 16.23
N LEU A 191 -24.42 4.04 15.80
CA LEU A 191 -24.37 2.58 15.84
C LEU A 191 -23.58 2.10 17.06
N GLU A 192 -23.91 0.91 17.56
CA GLU A 192 -23.11 0.26 18.59
C GLU A 192 -21.75 -0.16 18.02
N GLY A 193 -20.66 0.08 18.76
CA GLY A 193 -19.33 -0.31 18.31
C GLY A 193 -19.15 -1.79 17.99
N HIS A 194 -19.95 -2.69 18.57
CA HIS A 194 -19.78 -4.13 18.39
C HIS A 194 -21.14 -4.83 18.25
N ARG A 195 -21.41 -5.37 17.06
CA ARG A 195 -22.63 -6.12 16.73
C ARG A 195 -22.26 -7.50 16.16
N PRO A 196 -22.03 -8.52 17.02
CA PRO A 196 -21.64 -9.85 16.57
C PRO A 196 -22.81 -10.62 15.93
N ASP A 197 -24.04 -10.12 16.12
CA ASP A 197 -25.28 -10.60 15.52
C ASP A 197 -25.37 -10.30 14.02
N VAL A 198 -24.67 -9.28 13.52
CA VAL A 198 -24.71 -8.86 12.10
C VAL A 198 -23.50 -9.45 11.38
N THR A 199 -23.69 -10.58 10.71
CA THR A 199 -22.60 -11.36 10.09
C THR A 199 -22.55 -11.26 8.57
N GLU A 200 -23.70 -11.01 7.92
CA GLU A 200 -23.80 -11.01 6.46
C GLU A 200 -23.30 -9.69 5.86
N TYR A 201 -22.57 -9.79 4.74
CA TYR A 201 -21.91 -8.63 4.11
C TYR A 201 -22.90 -7.52 3.75
N HIS A 202 -23.95 -7.86 3.00
CA HIS A 202 -24.93 -6.87 2.55
C HIS A 202 -25.76 -6.31 3.72
N GLU A 203 -26.01 -7.11 4.75
CA GLU A 203 -26.71 -6.63 5.95
C GLU A 203 -25.86 -5.60 6.71
N CYS A 204 -24.57 -5.87 6.91
CA CYS A 204 -23.63 -4.92 7.51
C CYS A 204 -23.59 -3.61 6.71
N VAL A 205 -23.45 -3.70 5.39
CA VAL A 205 -23.40 -2.53 4.49
C VAL A 205 -24.69 -1.72 4.60
N ASN A 206 -25.85 -2.37 4.48
CA ASN A 206 -27.15 -1.70 4.53
C ASN A 206 -27.40 -1.04 5.89
N LEU A 207 -27.04 -1.71 6.98
CA LEU A 207 -27.15 -1.16 8.34
C LEU A 207 -26.31 0.10 8.50
N ILE A 208 -25.03 0.04 8.15
CA ILE A 208 -24.12 1.19 8.26
C ILE A 208 -24.59 2.33 7.35
N GLU A 209 -24.93 2.03 6.08
CA GLU A 209 -25.41 3.06 5.15
C GLU A 209 -26.70 3.73 5.63
N SER A 210 -27.64 2.99 6.23
CA SER A 210 -28.88 3.58 6.76
C SER A 210 -28.63 4.62 7.86
N HIS A 211 -27.52 4.49 8.60
CA HIS A 211 -27.09 5.48 9.59
C HIS A 211 -26.33 6.64 8.94
N MET A 212 -25.47 6.36 7.95
CA MET A 212 -24.78 7.40 7.17
C MET A 212 -25.77 8.32 6.44
N LYS A 213 -26.89 7.78 5.93
CA LYS A 213 -27.98 8.52 5.26
C LYS A 213 -28.71 9.54 6.14
N LYS A 214 -28.42 9.60 7.44
CA LYS A 214 -28.98 10.62 8.35
C LYS A 214 -28.22 11.95 8.25
N PHE A 215 -27.00 11.93 7.71
CA PHE A 215 -26.08 13.06 7.72
C PHE A 215 -25.67 13.50 6.31
N SER A 216 -25.37 14.78 6.14
CA SER A 216 -24.66 15.28 4.95
C SER A 216 -23.15 15.00 5.05
N THR A 217 -22.44 15.09 3.93
CA THR A 217 -20.96 15.02 3.90
C THR A 217 -20.32 16.07 4.81
N ALA A 218 -20.83 17.32 4.80
CA ALA A 218 -20.33 18.40 5.65
C ALA A 218 -20.52 18.13 7.15
N GLU A 219 -21.68 17.60 7.56
CA GLU A 219 -21.93 17.20 8.95
C GLU A 219 -20.97 16.07 9.37
N LEU A 220 -20.73 15.09 8.49
CA LEU A 220 -19.81 13.98 8.75
C LEU A 220 -18.34 14.44 8.86
N GLU A 221 -17.90 15.42 8.06
CA GLU A 221 -16.56 16.03 8.21
C GLU A 221 -16.41 16.72 9.58
N GLU A 222 -17.42 17.50 10.01
CA GLU A 222 -17.40 18.17 11.31
C GLU A 222 -17.37 17.17 12.46
N MET A 223 -18.21 16.12 12.37
CA MET A 223 -18.23 15.03 13.34
C MET A 223 -16.89 14.28 13.38
N ASN A 224 -16.30 13.97 12.22
CA ASN A 224 -14.99 13.33 12.15
C ASN A 224 -13.91 14.18 12.82
N ALA A 225 -13.86 15.48 12.53
CA ALA A 225 -12.90 16.39 13.14
C ALA A 225 -13.05 16.42 14.68
N LYS A 226 -14.30 16.51 15.16
CA LYS A 226 -14.62 16.49 16.60
C LYS A 226 -14.20 15.18 17.27
N HIS A 227 -14.41 14.05 16.60
CA HIS A 227 -14.08 12.71 17.11
C HIS A 227 -12.65 12.24 16.75
N ARG A 228 -11.85 13.08 16.08
CA ARG A 228 -10.49 12.79 15.60
C ARG A 228 -10.41 11.52 14.74
N GLN A 229 -11.41 11.33 13.89
CA GLN A 229 -11.49 10.21 12.95
C GLN A 229 -10.94 10.59 11.57
N ALA A 230 -10.64 9.56 10.76
CA ALA A 230 -9.95 9.70 9.48
C ALA A 230 -10.85 9.45 8.25
N GLY A 231 -12.17 9.47 8.43
CA GLY A 231 -13.07 9.39 7.28
C GLY A 231 -13.04 10.68 6.45
N VAL A 232 -13.49 10.60 5.20
CA VAL A 232 -13.40 11.71 4.26
C VAL A 232 -14.51 11.66 3.22
N THR A 233 -14.94 12.83 2.76
CA THR A 233 -15.88 12.97 1.65
C THR A 233 -15.27 12.45 0.35
N CYS A 234 -16.05 11.68 -0.41
CA CYS A 234 -15.64 11.21 -1.73
C CYS A 234 -15.88 12.29 -2.78
N LEU A 235 -14.80 12.95 -3.18
CA LEU A 235 -14.85 14.03 -4.16
C LEU A 235 -14.59 13.51 -5.58
N LYS A 236 -15.29 14.10 -6.55
CA LYS A 236 -14.87 14.02 -7.95
C LYS A 236 -13.57 14.77 -8.12
N TYR A 237 -12.74 14.36 -9.09
CA TYR A 237 -11.46 15.01 -9.37
C TYR A 237 -11.58 16.53 -9.58
N GLU A 238 -12.58 16.97 -10.36
CA GLU A 238 -12.84 18.40 -10.59
C GLU A 238 -13.19 19.17 -9.31
N ASP A 239 -13.83 18.53 -8.34
CA ASP A 239 -14.18 19.15 -7.07
C ASP A 239 -13.02 19.09 -6.07
N PHE A 240 -12.24 18.00 -6.08
CA PHE A 240 -10.98 17.89 -5.32
C PHE A 240 -10.04 19.05 -5.66
N LYS A 241 -9.85 19.38 -6.94
CA LYS A 241 -9.02 20.50 -7.40
C LYS A 241 -9.45 21.86 -6.81
N LYS A 242 -10.72 22.03 -6.46
CA LYS A 242 -11.25 23.28 -5.88
C LYS A 242 -11.00 23.40 -4.37
N THR A 243 -10.65 22.31 -3.69
CA THR A 243 -10.33 22.32 -2.26
C THR A 243 -9.00 23.03 -2.00
N ASN A 244 -8.78 23.51 -0.76
CA ASN A 244 -7.48 24.06 -0.35
C ASN A 244 -6.36 23.03 -0.54
N TYR A 245 -6.62 21.77 -0.16
CA TYR A 245 -5.66 20.68 -0.29
C TYR A 245 -5.34 20.39 -1.77
N GLY A 246 -6.36 20.21 -2.61
CA GLY A 246 -6.18 19.99 -4.04
C GLY A 246 -5.36 21.10 -4.69
N ARG A 247 -5.75 22.38 -4.52
CA ARG A 247 -4.99 23.53 -5.03
C ARG A 247 -3.52 23.52 -4.62
N SER A 248 -3.22 23.11 -3.39
CA SER A 248 -1.84 23.05 -2.88
C SER A 248 -1.02 21.86 -3.39
N LYS A 249 -1.68 20.82 -3.93
CA LYS A 249 -1.04 19.56 -4.32
C LYS A 249 -0.99 19.33 -5.83
N MET A 250 -1.87 19.95 -6.61
CA MET A 250 -1.99 19.69 -8.05
C MET A 250 -0.70 19.93 -8.84
N ASP A 251 0.10 20.91 -8.40
CA ASP A 251 1.33 21.30 -9.10
C ASP A 251 2.59 20.68 -8.49
N LEU A 252 2.44 19.82 -7.47
CA LEU A 252 3.58 19.16 -6.84
C LEU A 252 3.96 17.87 -7.59
N PRO A 253 5.26 17.53 -7.61
CA PRO A 253 5.71 16.25 -8.14
C PRO A 253 5.15 15.08 -7.31
N PRO A 254 5.09 13.86 -7.89
CA PRO A 254 4.54 12.68 -7.22
C PRO A 254 5.31 12.24 -5.96
N TRP A 255 6.58 12.63 -5.85
CA TRP A 255 7.40 12.55 -4.63
C TRP A 255 8.33 13.76 -4.58
N THR A 256 9.03 13.93 -3.46
CA THR A 256 10.11 14.92 -3.31
C THR A 256 11.32 14.20 -2.70
N LEU A 257 12.51 14.69 -3.00
CA LEU A 257 13.76 14.12 -2.50
C LEU A 257 14.57 15.23 -1.86
N ASP A 258 14.67 15.18 -0.53
CA ASP A 258 15.46 16.11 0.26
C ASP A 258 16.73 15.40 0.77
N ASN A 259 17.88 15.97 0.46
CA ASN A 259 19.13 15.49 1.04
C ASN A 259 19.24 16.00 2.49
N LEU A 260 19.20 15.09 3.45
CA LEU A 260 19.23 15.41 4.88
C LEU A 260 20.62 15.81 5.38
N GLU A 261 21.70 15.33 4.73
CA GLU A 261 23.08 15.53 5.21
C GLU A 261 24.11 15.24 4.10
N THR A 262 25.15 16.09 3.99
CA THR A 262 26.23 15.94 2.98
C THR A 262 27.65 15.97 3.54
N SER A 263 27.82 16.19 4.85
CA SER A 263 29.15 16.39 5.46
C SER A 263 29.80 15.09 5.94
N THR A 264 29.01 14.04 6.15
CA THR A 264 29.50 12.75 6.61
C THR A 264 30.05 11.97 5.42
N PRO A 265 31.34 11.57 5.45
CA PRO A 265 31.93 10.83 4.33
C PRO A 265 31.24 9.47 4.15
N PRO A 266 31.10 8.97 2.91
CA PRO A 266 30.56 7.63 2.66
C PRO A 266 31.36 6.56 3.40
N VAL A 267 30.65 5.60 3.98
CA VAL A 267 31.25 4.41 4.61
C VAL A 267 31.22 3.24 3.65
N THR A 268 32.23 2.36 3.76
CA THR A 268 32.25 1.13 2.98
C THR A 268 31.05 0.26 3.31
N PHE A 269 30.47 -0.40 2.30
CA PHE A 269 29.41 -1.37 2.53
C PHE A 269 29.87 -2.48 3.48
N PRO A 270 29.01 -2.94 4.41
CA PRO A 270 29.34 -4.04 5.30
C PRO A 270 29.65 -5.31 4.49
N ALA A 271 30.49 -6.17 5.08
CA ALA A 271 30.80 -7.48 4.53
C ALA A 271 29.52 -8.31 4.34
N ARG A 272 29.51 -9.18 3.34
CA ARG A 272 28.40 -10.10 3.09
C ARG A 272 28.37 -11.17 4.17
N ASP A 273 27.33 -11.18 5.00
CA ASP A 273 27.00 -12.31 5.86
C ASP A 273 26.04 -13.32 5.16
N CYS A 274 25.85 -13.18 3.84
CA CYS A 274 24.80 -13.89 3.11
C CYS A 274 25.27 -15.26 2.59
N THR A 275 24.43 -16.28 2.76
CA THR A 275 24.61 -17.65 2.22
C THR A 275 24.10 -17.82 0.78
N ASN A 276 23.62 -16.75 0.14
CA ASN A 276 23.08 -16.79 -1.22
C ASN A 276 24.17 -16.52 -2.26
N ASP A 277 24.20 -17.34 -3.31
CA ASP A 277 25.16 -17.21 -4.43
C ASP A 277 24.89 -15.97 -5.31
N ARG A 278 23.71 -15.35 -5.19
CA ARG A 278 23.33 -14.16 -5.97
C ARG A 278 23.69 -12.87 -5.23
N PRO A 279 24.30 -11.86 -5.90
CA PRO A 279 24.54 -10.55 -5.32
C PRO A 279 23.23 -9.91 -4.86
N GLN A 280 23.17 -9.48 -3.59
CA GLN A 280 22.06 -8.68 -3.06
C GLN A 280 22.57 -7.29 -2.67
N PRO A 281 21.95 -6.19 -3.16
CA PRO A 281 22.48 -4.84 -2.98
C PRO A 281 22.48 -4.39 -1.53
N LEU A 282 21.58 -4.90 -0.68
CA LEU A 282 21.49 -4.54 0.74
C LEU A 282 22.02 -5.61 1.70
N ALA A 283 22.71 -6.64 1.19
CA ALA A 283 23.40 -7.65 1.99
C ALA A 283 24.21 -7.05 3.16
N GLY A 284 24.02 -7.55 4.38
CA GLY A 284 24.75 -7.08 5.58
C GLY A 284 24.29 -5.72 6.13
N ILE A 285 23.33 -5.04 5.48
CA ILE A 285 22.66 -3.87 6.03
C ILE A 285 21.61 -4.34 7.04
N ARG A 286 21.66 -3.81 8.25
CA ARG A 286 20.67 -4.10 9.30
C ARG A 286 19.70 -2.93 9.43
N VAL A 287 18.40 -3.22 9.36
CA VAL A 287 17.34 -2.21 9.41
C VAL A 287 16.45 -2.47 10.62
N LEU A 288 16.27 -1.44 11.44
CA LEU A 288 15.27 -1.43 12.51
C LEU A 288 13.99 -0.76 11.96
N GLU A 289 12.95 -1.55 11.76
CA GLU A 289 11.65 -1.11 11.24
C GLU A 289 10.71 -0.84 12.42
N LEU A 290 10.26 0.41 12.59
CA LEU A 290 9.48 0.89 13.74
C LEU A 290 8.08 1.40 13.36
N CYS A 291 7.69 1.30 12.09
CA CYS A 291 6.40 1.73 11.63
C CYS A 291 5.33 0.66 11.96
N ARG A 292 4.08 1.07 11.76
CA ARG A 292 2.92 0.21 11.91
C ARG A 292 2.12 0.23 10.61
N ILE A 293 1.33 -0.82 10.41
CA ILE A 293 0.32 -0.89 9.34
C ILE A 293 0.97 -1.04 7.96
N ILE A 294 0.58 -0.28 6.93
CA ILE A 294 0.83 -0.72 5.55
C ILE A 294 2.19 -0.21 5.05
N ALA A 295 2.34 1.10 4.90
CA ALA A 295 3.46 1.68 4.14
C ALA A 295 4.84 1.32 4.72
N GLY A 296 5.02 1.41 6.04
CA GLY A 296 6.31 1.12 6.67
C GLY A 296 6.71 -0.36 6.63
N PRO A 297 5.84 -1.30 7.04
CA PRO A 297 6.09 -2.73 6.88
C PRO A 297 6.32 -3.17 5.44
N VAL A 298 5.61 -2.57 4.47
CA VAL A 298 5.91 -2.78 3.02
C VAL A 298 7.34 -2.35 2.70
N ASN A 299 7.80 -1.18 3.15
CA ASN A 299 9.18 -0.75 2.96
C ASN A 299 10.17 -1.72 3.61
N GLY A 300 9.89 -2.17 4.84
CA GLY A 300 10.71 -3.16 5.54
C GLY A 300 10.83 -4.48 4.76
N ARG A 301 9.71 -5.00 4.25
CA ARG A 301 9.71 -6.20 3.40
C ARG A 301 10.51 -6.00 2.13
N THR A 302 10.31 -4.89 1.42
CA THR A 302 11.06 -4.54 0.20
C THR A 302 12.56 -4.50 0.45
N LEU A 303 13.02 -3.89 1.55
CA LEU A 303 14.46 -3.87 1.90
C LEU A 303 14.99 -5.29 2.19
N ALA A 304 14.19 -6.13 2.84
CA ALA A 304 14.54 -7.54 3.09
C ALA A 304 14.63 -8.36 1.80
N GLU A 305 13.74 -8.14 0.82
CA GLU A 305 13.80 -8.76 -0.50
C GLU A 305 15.12 -8.40 -1.24
N TYR A 306 15.65 -7.20 -0.99
CA TYR A 306 16.96 -6.76 -1.48
C TYR A 306 18.16 -7.19 -0.63
N GLY A 307 17.94 -8.02 0.39
CA GLY A 307 18.98 -8.68 1.20
C GLY A 307 19.34 -7.98 2.50
N ALA A 308 18.59 -6.98 2.94
CA ALA A 308 18.78 -6.40 4.27
C ALA A 308 18.29 -7.34 5.38
N ASP A 309 18.95 -7.30 6.53
CA ASP A 309 18.47 -7.92 7.76
C ASP A 309 17.50 -6.97 8.47
N VAL A 310 16.21 -7.19 8.26
CA VAL A 310 15.16 -6.30 8.77
C VAL A 310 14.55 -6.85 10.06
N MET A 311 14.62 -6.06 11.13
CA MET A 311 13.95 -6.34 12.40
C MET A 311 12.80 -5.37 12.61
N LYS A 312 11.58 -5.86 12.44
CA LYS A 312 10.37 -5.11 12.79
C LYS A 312 10.09 -5.18 14.29
N VAL A 313 9.93 -4.02 14.92
CA VAL A 313 9.62 -3.89 16.34
C VAL A 313 8.34 -3.08 16.52
N THR A 314 7.41 -3.61 17.30
CA THR A 314 6.20 -2.91 17.73
C THR A 314 6.09 -2.97 19.25
N ALA A 315 5.51 -1.92 19.86
CA ALA A 315 5.30 -1.89 21.29
C ALA A 315 4.11 -2.79 21.69
N PRO A 316 4.18 -3.49 22.83
CA PRO A 316 3.17 -4.48 23.22
C PRO A 316 1.77 -3.90 23.51
N HIS A 317 1.65 -2.58 23.65
CA HIS A 317 0.40 -1.88 23.92
C HIS A 317 -0.22 -1.25 22.66
N LEU A 318 0.40 -1.41 21.49
CA LEU A 318 -0.07 -0.83 20.24
C LEU A 318 -0.73 -1.89 19.37
N SER A 319 -1.96 -1.64 18.92
CA SER A 319 -2.63 -2.50 17.94
C SER A 319 -1.82 -2.59 16.64
N ASP A 320 -1.80 -3.74 16.00
CA ASP A 320 -1.12 -3.94 14.73
C ASP A 320 -1.82 -5.02 13.90
N VAL A 321 -1.57 -4.99 12.60
CA VAL A 321 -2.06 -5.99 11.66
C VAL A 321 -0.84 -6.63 11.01
N PRO A 322 -0.53 -7.89 11.35
CA PRO A 322 0.78 -8.49 11.09
C PRO A 322 0.97 -8.99 9.66
N PHE A 323 0.00 -8.73 8.77
CA PHE A 323 -0.03 -9.23 7.39
C PHE A 323 0.45 -8.19 6.37
N PHE A 324 0.96 -7.06 6.85
CA PHE A 324 1.50 -6.00 6.02
C PHE A 324 3.01 -6.09 5.90
#